data_AF-A0A6I7LP74-F1
#
_entry.id   AF-A0A6I7LP74-F1
#
_cell.length_a   1.000
_cell.length_b   1.000
_cell.length_c   1.000
_cell.angle_alpha   90.00
_cell.angle_beta   90.00
_cell.angle_gamma   90.00
#
_symmetry.space_group_name_H-M   'P 1'
#
loop_
_entity.id
_entity.type
_entity.pdbx_description
1 polymer ?
#
loop_
_entity_poly.entity_id
_entity_poly.type
_entity_poly.pdbx_seq_one_letter_code
_entity_poly.pdbx_strand_id
1 'polypeptide(L)'
;MPRGKIPTKAELIQLQKLYKTDEKIAERLGGVTPQLVAYWRRKKNIARHAYPKFSELDIKEMWERFGDDYRAGLELGLSKAAFYNWRRKYGIKEKPAFLKLEQLELNLGGPTRAAGKRPSSGSQTAVQKILSERSGLKRVEVDQMVSVEPDLVVVHDDAAGVIERFQSSGLKYVWNPGRIIISLDRTVPAANEETAAAHHMIRDFVRRQNLRNFYDVAEGSGHLLAVENGHILPGQLALGTDPFVASFGCIDSFAAGVTPSEMSAIWATGRLETIVPATIKVNINGRIASVLSAKDIALFIYKNLREVEISGKAIEFNGAAVAQMPIAERFTLCNFAVAMGARAAICPFDSNTRRYFLGRTHMPYRPALADKDAVYLDTYEFNIDNIGPQIAITSDGRRIAGVAEVEGVPVQQIVIGSCGNARIEDLRIIADILKGKKIHSEVRMLIYPASRSVYLEALKKGFLRALVEAGALIMNPGSGPCPAGFHKNLAPGEKCLTTAPLRLDDLLDGATGDIFLVSAATAAASALKGVISDPTGYVR
;
A
#
# COMPACT_ATOMS: atom_id res chain seq x y z
N MET A 1 28.74 -44.00 -29.44
CA MET A 1 29.54 -44.86 -28.54
C MET A 1 29.60 -46.27 -29.12
N PRO A 2 30.71 -47.00 -29.01
CA PRO A 2 30.87 -48.30 -29.67
C PRO A 2 29.87 -49.31 -29.13
N ARG A 3 29.45 -50.24 -30.00
CA ARG A 3 28.66 -51.42 -29.62
C ARG A 3 29.36 -52.15 -28.46
N GLY A 4 28.62 -52.37 -27.38
CA GLY A 4 28.71 -53.63 -26.63
C GLY A 4 29.78 -53.78 -25.54
N LYS A 5 30.11 -52.75 -24.74
CA LYS A 5 30.81 -53.00 -23.47
C LYS A 5 29.79 -53.20 -22.35
N ILE A 6 29.65 -54.44 -21.86
CA ILE A 6 28.80 -54.78 -20.72
C ILE A 6 29.36 -54.08 -19.47
N PRO A 7 28.57 -53.22 -18.76
CA PRO A 7 29.07 -52.52 -17.59
C PRO A 7 29.57 -53.48 -16.50
N THR A 8 30.64 -53.11 -15.81
CA THR A 8 31.16 -53.83 -14.63
C THR A 8 30.15 -53.78 -13.48
N LYS A 9 30.35 -54.61 -12.45
CA LYS A 9 29.44 -54.63 -11.28
C LYS A 9 29.42 -53.27 -10.57
N ALA A 10 30.59 -52.62 -10.43
CA ALA A 10 30.72 -51.31 -9.81
C ALA A 10 30.01 -50.21 -10.63
N GLU A 11 30.21 -50.19 -11.94
CA GLU A 11 29.54 -49.23 -12.83
C GLU A 11 28.01 -49.39 -12.79
N LEU A 12 27.50 -50.62 -12.80
CA LEU A 12 26.06 -50.89 -12.69
C LEU A 12 25.49 -50.43 -11.35
N ILE A 13 26.21 -50.59 -10.24
CA ILE A 13 25.79 -50.08 -8.92
C ILE A 13 25.77 -48.55 -8.91
N GLN A 14 26.77 -47.89 -9.51
CA GLN A 14 26.82 -46.43 -9.59
C GLN A 14 25.72 -45.85 -10.47
N LEU A 15 25.48 -46.46 -11.64
CA LEU A 15 24.36 -46.11 -12.52
C LEU A 15 23.02 -46.34 -11.83
N GLN A 16 22.89 -47.43 -11.06
CA GLN A 16 21.68 -47.69 -10.27
C GLN A 16 21.45 -46.64 -9.18
N LYS A 17 22.49 -46.14 -8.51
CA LYS A 17 22.37 -45.04 -7.55
C LYS A 17 21.90 -43.73 -8.21
N LEU A 18 22.45 -43.41 -9.39
CA LEU A 18 22.16 -42.17 -10.10
C LEU A 18 20.77 -42.15 -10.75
N TYR A 19 20.41 -43.24 -11.44
CA TYR A 19 19.24 -43.26 -12.33
C TYR A 19 18.04 -44.04 -11.77
N LYS A 20 18.25 -44.81 -10.70
CA LYS A 20 17.23 -45.54 -9.89
C LYS A 20 16.42 -46.63 -10.61
N THR A 21 16.07 -46.50 -11.89
CA THR A 21 15.28 -47.51 -12.64
C THR A 21 16.07 -48.12 -13.79
N ASP A 22 15.75 -49.38 -14.13
CA ASP A 22 16.41 -50.11 -15.23
C ASP A 22 16.17 -49.39 -16.58
N GLU A 23 15.03 -48.69 -16.73
CA GLU A 23 14.66 -47.89 -17.92
C GLU A 23 15.57 -46.66 -18.11
N LYS A 24 15.79 -45.87 -17.05
CA LYS A 24 16.64 -44.68 -17.13
C LYS A 24 18.11 -45.02 -17.29
N ILE A 25 18.55 -46.14 -16.73
CA ILE A 25 19.90 -46.67 -16.97
C ILE A 25 20.05 -47.07 -18.45
N ALA A 26 19.04 -47.73 -19.03
CA ALA A 26 19.04 -48.12 -20.43
C ALA A 26 19.10 -46.90 -21.37
N GLU A 27 18.29 -45.88 -21.11
CA GLU A 27 18.31 -44.61 -21.83
C GLU A 27 19.69 -43.94 -21.75
N ARG A 28 20.29 -43.89 -20.56
CA ARG A 28 21.61 -43.27 -20.37
C ARG A 28 22.74 -44.00 -21.10
N LEU A 29 22.69 -45.33 -21.12
CA LEU A 29 23.70 -46.17 -21.76
C LEU A 29 23.61 -46.11 -23.29
N GLY A 30 22.43 -45.81 -23.84
CA GLY A 30 22.19 -45.64 -25.27
C GLY A 30 22.29 -46.96 -26.04
N GLY A 31 21.23 -47.32 -26.78
CA GLY A 31 21.21 -48.55 -27.60
C GLY A 31 21.13 -49.86 -26.79
N VAL A 32 20.66 -49.80 -25.54
CA VAL A 32 20.45 -50.96 -24.64
C VAL A 32 18.98 -50.96 -24.20
N THR A 33 18.34 -52.12 -24.09
CA THR A 33 16.96 -52.21 -23.59
C THR A 33 16.91 -52.33 -22.05
N PRO A 34 15.83 -51.89 -21.39
CA PRO A 34 15.66 -52.03 -19.94
C PRO A 34 15.73 -53.49 -19.47
N GLN A 35 15.24 -54.42 -20.29
CA GLN A 35 15.29 -55.86 -20.05
C GLN A 35 16.73 -56.38 -19.98
N LEU A 36 17.61 -55.86 -20.83
CA LEU A 36 19.03 -56.23 -20.87
C LEU A 36 19.78 -55.68 -19.64
N VAL A 37 19.46 -54.45 -19.21
CA VAL A 37 19.96 -53.89 -17.94
C VAL A 37 19.51 -54.76 -16.75
N ALA A 38 18.23 -55.14 -16.70
CA ALA A 38 17.70 -56.03 -15.66
C ALA A 38 18.33 -57.42 -15.67
N TYR A 39 18.68 -57.95 -16.85
CA TYR A 39 19.44 -59.20 -17.00
C TYR A 39 20.86 -59.08 -16.44
N TRP A 40 21.62 -58.03 -16.81
CA TRP A 40 22.98 -57.81 -16.29
C TRP A 40 22.99 -57.64 -14.78
N ARG A 41 22.00 -56.91 -14.25
CA ARG A 41 21.82 -56.69 -12.82
C ARG A 41 21.61 -58.01 -12.06
N ARG A 42 20.73 -58.88 -12.57
CA ARG A 42 20.51 -60.23 -12.02
C ARG A 42 21.76 -61.11 -12.10
N LYS A 43 22.41 -61.14 -13.27
CA LYS A 43 23.63 -61.95 -13.47
C LYS A 43 24.78 -61.53 -12.55
N LYS A 44 24.85 -60.25 -12.16
CA LYS A 44 25.88 -59.70 -11.24
C LYS A 44 25.44 -59.65 -9.77
N ASN A 45 24.29 -60.26 -9.46
CA ASN A 45 23.71 -60.34 -8.13
C ASN A 45 23.49 -58.96 -7.48
N ILE A 46 22.97 -58.00 -8.26
CA ILE A 46 22.61 -56.66 -7.80
C ILE A 46 21.08 -56.63 -7.61
N ALA A 47 20.60 -56.28 -6.43
CA ALA A 47 19.16 -56.14 -6.18
C ALA A 47 18.57 -54.98 -6.98
N ARG A 48 17.25 -54.98 -7.20
CA ARG A 48 16.57 -53.82 -7.82
C ARG A 48 16.67 -52.64 -6.85
N HIS A 49 16.85 -51.42 -7.36
CA HIS A 49 16.87 -50.25 -6.48
C HIS A 49 15.52 -50.16 -5.77
N ALA A 50 15.53 -50.33 -4.45
CA ALA A 50 14.35 -50.13 -3.64
C ALA A 50 14.26 -48.64 -3.34
N TYR A 51 13.16 -48.00 -3.74
CA TYR A 51 12.81 -46.69 -3.18
C TYR A 51 12.63 -46.83 -1.67
N PRO A 52 12.95 -45.80 -0.88
CA PRO A 52 12.66 -45.80 0.54
C PRO A 52 11.18 -46.15 0.74
N LYS A 53 10.91 -47.19 1.54
CA LYS A 53 9.55 -47.48 1.99
C LYS A 53 9.32 -46.59 3.20
N PHE A 54 8.57 -45.52 3.01
CA PHE A 54 8.07 -44.74 4.13
C PHE A 54 6.96 -45.54 4.79
N SER A 55 7.01 -45.64 6.11
CA SER A 55 5.92 -46.23 6.89
C SER A 55 4.69 -45.32 6.86
N GLU A 56 3.53 -45.86 7.25
CA GLU A 56 2.34 -45.04 7.43
C GLU A 56 2.58 -43.90 8.44
N LEU A 57 3.36 -44.19 9.49
CA LEU A 57 3.69 -43.23 10.54
C LEU A 57 4.53 -42.07 9.99
N ASP A 58 5.54 -42.34 9.18
CA ASP A 58 6.41 -41.29 8.59
C ASP A 58 5.60 -40.32 7.72
N ILE A 59 4.69 -40.88 6.89
CA ILE A 59 3.83 -40.08 6.02
C ILE A 59 2.81 -39.29 6.84
N LYS A 60 2.24 -39.91 7.88
CA LYS A 60 1.27 -39.26 8.77
C LYS A 60 1.91 -38.15 9.58
N GLU A 61 3.12 -38.35 10.11
CA GLU A 61 3.83 -37.33 10.89
C GLU A 61 4.19 -36.11 10.03
N MET A 62 4.73 -36.33 8.82
CA MET A 62 5.02 -35.22 7.91
C MET A 62 3.73 -34.51 7.46
N TRP A 63 2.64 -35.25 7.25
CA TRP A 63 1.34 -34.66 6.93
C TRP A 63 0.79 -33.85 8.11
N GLU A 64 0.80 -34.38 9.33
CA GLU A 64 0.36 -33.68 10.55
C GLU A 64 1.24 -32.48 10.91
N ARG A 65 2.50 -32.47 10.49
CA ARG A 65 3.42 -31.35 10.74
C ARG A 65 3.29 -30.21 9.74
N PHE A 66 3.07 -30.52 8.46
CA PHE A 66 3.14 -29.51 7.40
C PHE A 66 1.82 -29.23 6.70
N GLY A 67 0.88 -30.19 6.68
CA GLY A 67 -0.43 -30.05 6.03
C GLY A 67 -0.42 -29.77 4.52
N ASP A 68 0.75 -29.89 3.89
CA ASP A 68 0.97 -29.61 2.47
C ASP A 68 1.86 -30.70 1.85
N ASP A 69 1.36 -31.30 0.75
CA ASP A 69 2.00 -32.44 0.09
C ASP A 69 3.38 -32.07 -0.52
N TYR A 70 3.61 -30.81 -0.85
CA TYR A 70 4.89 -30.36 -1.42
C TYR A 70 5.94 -30.20 -0.32
N ARG A 71 5.62 -29.51 0.78
CA ARG A 71 6.53 -29.32 1.93
C ARG A 71 6.84 -30.65 2.62
N ALA A 72 5.83 -31.46 2.88
CA ALA A 72 5.99 -32.79 3.47
C ALA A 72 6.78 -33.73 2.55
N GLY A 73 6.56 -33.63 1.24
CA GLY A 73 7.36 -34.36 0.25
C GLY A 73 8.82 -33.94 0.25
N LEU A 74 9.11 -32.63 0.28
CA LEU A 74 10.46 -32.09 0.25
C LEU A 74 11.32 -32.60 1.41
N GLU A 75 10.75 -32.68 2.61
CA GLU A 75 11.46 -33.17 3.82
C GLU A 75 11.87 -34.64 3.69
N LEU A 76 11.05 -35.45 3.01
CA LEU A 76 11.33 -36.86 2.73
C LEU A 76 12.10 -37.06 1.41
N GLY A 77 12.53 -35.98 0.73
CA GLY A 77 13.19 -36.05 -0.58
C GLY A 77 12.28 -36.58 -1.70
N LEU A 78 10.97 -36.41 -1.55
CA LEU A 78 9.92 -36.82 -2.48
C LEU A 78 9.39 -35.62 -3.28
N SER A 79 8.91 -35.89 -4.50
CA SER A 79 8.08 -34.91 -5.22
C SER A 79 6.69 -34.85 -4.59
N LYS A 80 5.99 -33.72 -4.76
CA LYS A 80 4.58 -33.53 -4.34
C LYS A 80 3.69 -34.70 -4.74
N ALA A 81 3.80 -35.13 -6.00
CA ALA A 81 3.00 -36.23 -6.54
C ALA A 81 3.33 -37.59 -5.88
N ALA A 82 4.61 -37.82 -5.55
CA ALA A 82 5.03 -39.05 -4.88
C ALA A 82 4.52 -39.09 -3.44
N PHE A 83 4.63 -37.98 -2.69
CA PHE A 83 4.09 -37.88 -1.33
C PHE A 83 2.56 -38.02 -1.31
N TYR A 84 1.86 -37.36 -2.22
CA TYR A 84 0.41 -37.49 -2.38
C TYR A 84 -0.04 -38.94 -2.62
N ASN A 85 0.69 -39.68 -3.44
CA ASN A 85 0.37 -41.09 -3.71
C ASN A 85 0.61 -41.99 -2.48
N TRP A 86 1.65 -41.72 -1.69
CA TRP A 86 1.84 -42.39 -0.40
C TRP A 86 0.72 -42.08 0.59
N ARG A 87 0.31 -40.81 0.68
CA ARG A 87 -0.79 -40.37 1.55
C ARG A 87 -2.12 -41.04 1.16
N ARG A 88 -2.43 -41.13 -0.14
CA ARG A 88 -3.61 -41.87 -0.64
C ARG A 88 -3.53 -43.37 -0.33
N LYS A 89 -2.36 -43.98 -0.51
CA LYS A 89 -2.16 -45.42 -0.24
C LYS A 89 -2.49 -45.78 1.21
N TYR A 90 -2.16 -44.89 2.16
CA TYR A 90 -2.45 -45.08 3.58
C TYR A 90 -3.81 -44.49 4.02
N GLY A 91 -4.63 -44.00 3.09
CA GLY A 91 -5.97 -43.50 3.43
C GLY A 91 -5.99 -42.17 4.20
N ILE A 92 -4.88 -41.43 4.28
CA ILE A 92 -4.77 -40.18 5.05
C ILE A 92 -5.37 -39.02 4.23
N LYS A 93 -6.70 -38.91 4.23
CA LYS A 93 -7.42 -37.91 3.43
C LYS A 93 -7.71 -36.62 4.19
N GLU A 94 -7.84 -36.71 5.51
CA GLU A 94 -8.23 -35.59 6.34
C GLU A 94 -7.10 -34.57 6.49
N LYS A 95 -7.47 -33.30 6.59
CA LYS A 95 -6.52 -32.25 6.95
C LYS A 95 -6.02 -32.46 8.39
N PRO A 96 -4.75 -32.14 8.69
CA PRO A 96 -4.21 -32.16 10.04
C PRO A 96 -5.05 -31.38 11.05
N ALA A 97 -4.98 -31.77 12.31
CA ALA A 97 -5.75 -31.15 13.38
C ALA A 97 -5.45 -29.65 13.53
N PHE A 98 -4.19 -29.22 13.32
CA PHE A 98 -3.82 -27.80 13.39
C PHE A 98 -4.46 -26.95 12.30
N LEU A 99 -4.64 -27.48 11.07
CA LEU A 99 -5.36 -26.78 10.00
C LEU A 99 -6.88 -26.78 10.25
N LYS A 100 -7.42 -27.81 10.91
CA LYS A 100 -8.81 -27.84 11.35
C LYS A 100 -9.07 -26.86 12.49
N LEU A 101 -8.11 -26.71 13.40
CA LEU A 101 -8.11 -25.71 14.48
C LEU A 101 -7.93 -24.29 13.93
N GLU A 102 -7.04 -24.04 12.97
CA GLU A 102 -6.93 -22.76 12.24
C GLU A 102 -8.21 -22.38 11.48
N GLN A 103 -9.01 -23.37 11.05
CA GLN A 103 -10.32 -23.15 10.43
C GLN A 103 -11.47 -23.00 11.44
N LEU A 104 -11.30 -23.47 12.69
CA LEU A 104 -12.28 -23.41 13.78
C LEU A 104 -12.01 -22.26 14.76
N GLU A 105 -10.78 -21.74 14.81
CA GLU A 105 -10.52 -20.37 15.17
C GLU A 105 -11.32 -19.54 14.16
N LEU A 106 -12.48 -19.06 14.60
CA LEU A 106 -13.15 -17.93 14.00
C LEU A 106 -12.11 -16.82 13.88
N ASN A 107 -11.41 -16.80 12.75
CA ASN A 107 -10.36 -15.85 12.43
C ASN A 107 -11.08 -14.54 12.11
N LEU A 108 -11.57 -13.89 13.17
CA LEU A 108 -12.41 -12.70 13.18
C LEU A 108 -11.62 -11.44 12.77
N GLY A 109 -10.63 -11.59 11.88
CA GLY A 109 -9.85 -10.47 11.36
C GLY A 109 -9.06 -9.70 12.42
N GLY A 110 -8.59 -10.37 13.48
CA GLY A 110 -7.70 -9.76 14.48
C GLY A 110 -6.22 -9.94 14.13
N PRO A 111 -5.33 -8.99 14.44
CA PRO A 111 -3.92 -9.12 14.12
C PRO A 111 -3.23 -10.12 15.05
N THR A 112 -2.47 -11.07 14.49
CA THR A 112 -1.49 -11.83 15.26
C THR A 112 -0.19 -11.02 15.36
N ARG A 113 0.23 -10.69 16.59
CA ARG A 113 1.50 -10.01 16.86
C ARG A 113 2.63 -11.03 16.99
N ALA A 114 3.68 -10.88 16.19
CA ALA A 114 4.95 -11.56 16.42
C ALA A 114 5.93 -10.57 17.07
N ALA A 115 6.50 -10.93 18.22
CA ALA A 115 7.54 -10.11 18.86
C ALA A 115 8.77 -10.00 17.94
N GLY A 116 9.32 -8.79 17.79
CA GLY A 116 10.50 -8.53 16.98
C GLY A 116 11.70 -9.39 17.39
N LYS A 117 12.44 -9.91 16.41
CA LYS A 117 13.72 -10.60 16.66
C LYS A 117 14.76 -9.60 17.18
N ARG A 118 15.68 -10.06 18.04
CA ARG A 118 16.86 -9.25 18.44
C ARG A 118 17.65 -8.83 17.19
N PRO A 119 18.20 -7.61 17.15
CA PRO A 119 18.86 -7.10 15.96
C PRO A 119 20.06 -7.97 15.58
N SER A 120 20.05 -8.52 14.36
CA SER A 120 21.29 -8.96 13.70
C SER A 120 22.04 -7.70 13.28
N SER A 121 23.33 -7.64 13.62
CA SER A 121 24.15 -6.46 13.32
C SER A 121 24.21 -6.20 11.82
N GLY A 122 23.56 -5.13 11.33
CA GLY A 122 23.82 -4.54 10.02
C GLY A 122 22.69 -4.54 8.98
N SER A 123 21.55 -5.18 9.24
CA SER A 123 20.39 -5.17 8.32
C SER A 123 19.54 -3.90 8.48
N GLN A 124 19.11 -3.28 7.39
CA GLN A 124 18.33 -2.04 7.39
C GLN A 124 16.93 -2.23 6.79
N THR A 125 15.93 -1.59 7.40
CA THR A 125 14.61 -1.39 6.79
C THR A 125 14.70 -0.48 5.56
N ALA A 126 13.64 -0.40 4.75
CA ALA A 126 13.60 0.49 3.59
C ALA A 126 13.81 1.95 4.02
N VAL A 127 13.16 2.35 5.11
CA VAL A 127 13.28 3.70 5.69
C VAL A 127 14.72 4.00 6.13
N GLN A 128 15.37 3.08 6.85
CA GLN A 128 16.77 3.25 7.26
C GLN A 128 17.70 3.36 6.04
N LYS A 129 17.47 2.60 4.98
CA LYS A 129 18.26 2.69 3.74
C LYS A 129 18.16 4.06 3.10
N ILE A 130 16.94 4.56 2.90
CA ILE A 130 16.70 5.89 2.32
C ILE A 130 17.39 6.96 3.16
N LEU A 131 17.20 6.95 4.48
CA LEU A 131 17.82 7.93 5.38
C LEU A 131 19.35 7.83 5.37
N SER A 132 19.92 6.63 5.41
CA SER A 132 21.38 6.45 5.35
C SER A 132 21.98 6.99 4.06
N GLU A 133 21.34 6.76 2.91
CA GLU A 133 21.83 7.26 1.63
C GLU A 133 21.77 8.79 1.57
N ARG A 134 20.71 9.41 2.12
CA ARG A 134 20.53 10.87 2.12
C ARG A 134 21.28 11.62 3.22
N SER A 135 21.78 10.90 4.22
CA SER A 135 22.74 11.42 5.18
C SER A 135 24.20 11.16 4.78
N GLY A 136 24.46 10.50 3.64
CA GLY A 136 25.80 10.13 3.21
C GLY A 136 26.47 9.07 4.10
N LEU A 137 25.68 8.32 4.88
CA LEU A 137 26.14 7.28 5.78
C LEU A 137 25.96 5.90 5.14
N LYS A 138 26.84 4.96 5.49
CA LYS A 138 26.68 3.56 5.04
C LYS A 138 25.53 2.85 5.71
N ARG A 139 25.17 3.28 6.92
CA ARG A 139 24.10 2.71 7.75
C ARG A 139 23.62 3.74 8.76
N VAL A 140 22.41 3.53 9.26
CA VAL A 140 21.83 4.30 10.37
C VAL A 140 21.08 3.38 11.34
N GLU A 141 21.09 3.74 12.61
CA GLU A 141 20.36 3.05 13.68
C GLU A 141 19.06 3.79 14.02
N VAL A 142 18.09 3.08 14.59
CA VAL A 142 16.88 3.70 15.14
C VAL A 142 17.26 4.69 16.25
N ASP A 143 16.52 5.79 16.36
CA ASP A 143 16.75 6.90 17.29
C ASP A 143 18.05 7.70 17.04
N GLN A 144 18.82 7.35 16.01
CA GLN A 144 19.98 8.13 15.59
C GLN A 144 19.52 9.46 14.98
N MET A 145 20.12 10.57 15.41
CA MET A 145 20.00 11.86 14.75
C MET A 145 20.88 11.91 13.50
N VAL A 146 20.31 12.30 12.37
CA VAL A 146 20.98 12.39 11.07
C VAL A 146 20.61 13.68 10.35
N SER A 147 21.61 14.27 9.67
CA SER A 147 21.42 15.39 8.75
C SER A 147 21.11 14.85 7.36
N VAL A 148 19.93 15.15 6.83
CA VAL A 148 19.49 14.65 5.52
C VAL A 148 19.25 15.79 4.53
N GLU A 149 19.60 15.53 3.27
CA GLU A 149 19.23 16.38 2.14
C GLU A 149 18.04 15.74 1.40
N PRO A 150 16.86 16.39 1.33
CA PRO A 150 15.72 15.84 0.62
C PRO A 150 15.92 15.87 -0.91
N ASP A 151 15.37 14.87 -1.59
CA ASP A 151 15.26 14.87 -3.06
C ASP A 151 14.18 15.83 -3.53
N LEU A 152 13.14 16.03 -2.72
CA LEU A 152 11.98 16.85 -3.03
C LEU A 152 11.41 17.48 -1.76
N VAL A 153 11.00 18.74 -1.85
CA VAL A 153 10.12 19.36 -0.86
C VAL A 153 8.81 19.83 -1.47
N VAL A 154 7.72 19.66 -0.74
CA VAL A 154 6.36 20.01 -1.20
C VAL A 154 5.71 20.95 -0.20
N VAL A 155 5.30 22.11 -0.68
CA VAL A 155 4.61 23.13 0.11
C VAL A 155 3.31 23.48 -0.58
N HIS A 156 2.27 23.81 0.18
CA HIS A 156 0.96 24.13 -0.37
C HIS A 156 0.65 25.62 -0.21
N ASP A 157 -0.63 25.97 -0.05
CA ASP A 157 -1.11 27.33 0.22
C ASP A 157 -0.42 27.98 1.45
N ASP A 158 0.09 27.19 2.38
CA ASP A 158 0.86 27.64 3.55
C ASP A 158 2.29 28.12 3.22
N ALA A 159 2.71 28.01 1.94
CA ALA A 159 3.95 28.58 1.45
C ALA A 159 4.09 30.06 1.78
N ALA A 160 2.99 30.80 1.91
CA ALA A 160 3.02 32.20 2.34
C ALA A 160 3.78 32.39 3.67
N GLY A 161 3.47 31.59 4.68
CA GLY A 161 4.15 31.65 5.97
C GLY A 161 5.59 31.14 5.93
N VAL A 162 5.90 30.19 5.04
CA VAL A 162 7.28 29.72 4.80
C VAL A 162 8.13 30.82 4.16
N ILE A 163 7.57 31.56 3.19
CA ILE A 163 8.22 32.66 2.48
C ILE A 163 8.63 33.76 3.46
N GLU A 164 7.73 34.18 4.37
CA GLU A 164 8.02 35.20 5.38
C GLU A 164 9.20 34.82 6.30
N ARG A 165 9.21 33.56 6.77
CA ARG A 165 10.29 33.02 7.60
C ARG A 165 11.61 32.94 6.84
N PHE A 166 11.54 32.50 5.58
CA PHE A 166 12.72 32.43 4.71
C PHE A 166 13.30 33.82 4.46
N GLN A 167 12.47 34.81 4.15
CA GLN A 167 12.92 36.20 3.94
C GLN A 167 13.53 36.82 5.20
N SER A 168 13.02 36.47 6.37
CA SER A 168 13.55 36.91 7.66
C SER A 168 14.98 36.40 7.93
N SER A 169 15.41 35.33 7.25
CA SER A 169 16.80 34.85 7.32
C SER A 169 17.81 35.75 6.61
N GLY A 170 17.35 36.69 5.76
CA GLY A 170 18.20 37.56 4.94
C GLY A 170 18.77 36.89 3.68
N LEU A 171 18.49 35.60 3.45
CA LEU A 171 18.88 34.90 2.24
C LEU A 171 18.04 35.33 1.04
N LYS A 172 18.71 35.50 -0.10
CA LYS A 172 18.06 35.95 -1.34
C LYS A 172 17.46 34.82 -2.16
N TYR A 173 18.12 33.66 -2.14
CA TYR A 173 17.78 32.53 -3.01
C TYR A 173 17.61 31.25 -2.22
N VAL A 174 16.61 30.46 -2.59
CA VAL A 174 16.40 29.12 -2.05
C VAL A 174 17.53 28.18 -2.49
N TRP A 175 17.81 27.17 -1.67
CA TRP A 175 18.88 26.20 -1.87
C TRP A 175 18.81 25.50 -3.23
N ASN A 176 17.62 25.03 -3.64
CA ASN A 176 17.45 24.36 -4.94
C ASN A 176 16.04 24.57 -5.51
N PRO A 177 15.87 25.46 -6.49
CA PRO A 177 14.55 25.75 -7.08
C PRO A 177 13.97 24.58 -7.88
N GLY A 178 14.79 23.59 -8.27
CA GLY A 178 14.35 22.40 -9.00
C GLY A 178 13.80 21.28 -8.11
N ARG A 179 14.03 21.34 -6.80
CA ARG A 179 13.55 20.36 -5.81
C ARG A 179 12.41 20.88 -4.95
N ILE A 180 11.87 22.07 -5.25
CA ILE A 180 10.76 22.67 -4.52
C ILE A 180 9.51 22.60 -5.40
N ILE A 181 8.47 21.96 -4.88
CA ILE A 181 7.10 22.05 -5.40
C ILE A 181 6.33 23.02 -4.52
N ILE A 182 5.64 23.97 -5.16
CA ILE A 182 4.58 24.77 -4.53
C ILE A 182 3.28 24.51 -5.26
N SER A 183 2.23 24.15 -4.52
CA SER A 183 0.89 23.84 -5.04
C SER A 183 -0.17 24.73 -4.39
N LEU A 184 -1.04 25.35 -5.18
CA LEU A 184 -2.21 26.07 -4.68
C LEU A 184 -3.46 25.21 -4.91
N ASP A 185 -3.87 24.43 -3.91
CA ASP A 185 -4.92 23.42 -4.09
C ASP A 185 -5.93 23.30 -2.95
N ARG A 186 -5.75 24.03 -1.84
CA ARG A 186 -6.62 23.96 -0.66
C ARG A 186 -7.64 25.09 -0.60
N THR A 187 -7.23 26.29 -1.02
CA THR A 187 -8.05 27.50 -0.92
C THR A 187 -8.39 28.05 -2.29
N VAL A 188 -9.05 27.22 -3.09
CA VAL A 188 -9.35 27.53 -4.50
C VAL A 188 -10.85 27.43 -4.77
N PRO A 189 -11.48 28.48 -5.34
CA PRO A 189 -10.93 29.83 -5.52
C PRO A 189 -10.64 30.52 -4.17
N ALA A 190 -9.83 31.58 -4.19
CA ALA A 190 -9.56 32.37 -2.99
C ALA A 190 -10.87 32.94 -2.43
N ALA A 191 -11.18 32.62 -1.17
CA ALA A 191 -12.46 32.97 -0.56
C ALA A 191 -12.52 34.41 -0.02
N ASN A 192 -11.37 35.04 0.21
CA ASN A 192 -11.24 36.38 0.79
C ASN A 192 -9.94 37.06 0.33
N GLU A 193 -9.82 38.36 0.66
CA GLU A 193 -8.66 39.20 0.30
C GLU A 193 -7.34 38.67 0.88
N GLU A 194 -7.36 38.16 2.11
CA GLU A 194 -6.17 37.58 2.77
C GLU A 194 -5.61 36.39 1.96
N THR A 195 -6.49 35.45 1.57
CA THR A 195 -6.11 34.30 0.74
C THR A 195 -5.61 34.75 -0.63
N ALA A 196 -6.26 35.74 -1.24
CA ALA A 196 -5.85 36.28 -2.54
C ALA A 196 -4.47 36.96 -2.45
N ALA A 197 -4.20 37.70 -1.38
CA ALA A 197 -2.90 38.33 -1.11
C ALA A 197 -1.80 37.27 -0.87
N ALA A 198 -2.11 36.21 -0.12
CA ALA A 198 -1.19 35.09 0.07
C ALA A 198 -0.84 34.40 -1.27
N HIS A 199 -1.84 34.12 -2.12
CA HIS A 199 -1.60 33.56 -3.45
C HIS A 199 -0.76 34.50 -4.32
N HIS A 200 -1.00 35.81 -4.25
CA HIS A 200 -0.18 36.80 -4.96
C HIS A 200 1.28 36.76 -4.50
N MET A 201 1.52 36.79 -3.19
CA MET A 201 2.87 36.69 -2.62
C MET A 201 3.59 35.41 -3.05
N ILE A 202 2.89 34.27 -3.07
CA ILE A 202 3.45 32.99 -3.51
C ILE A 202 3.84 33.05 -5.00
N ARG A 203 2.97 33.55 -5.88
CA ARG A 203 3.27 33.71 -7.32
C ARG A 203 4.47 34.64 -7.53
N ASP A 204 4.57 35.71 -6.76
CA ASP A 204 5.70 36.64 -6.79
C ASP A 204 7.01 35.97 -6.38
N PHE A 205 6.98 35.18 -5.31
CA PHE A 205 8.14 34.42 -4.85
C PHE A 205 8.58 33.38 -5.88
N VAL A 206 7.63 32.60 -6.42
CA VAL A 206 7.87 31.61 -7.49
C VAL A 206 8.60 32.25 -8.66
N ARG A 207 8.13 33.42 -9.14
CA ARG A 207 8.77 34.15 -10.25
C ARG A 207 10.18 34.63 -9.90
N ARG A 208 10.38 35.20 -8.70
CA ARG A 208 11.70 35.71 -8.26
C ARG A 208 12.73 34.60 -8.05
N GLN A 209 12.29 33.45 -7.54
CA GLN A 209 13.15 32.28 -7.30
C GLN A 209 13.32 31.38 -8.52
N ASN A 210 12.57 31.64 -9.60
CA ASN A 210 12.54 30.82 -10.81
C ASN A 210 12.21 29.35 -10.51
N LEU A 211 11.19 29.11 -9.68
CA LEU A 211 10.73 27.76 -9.37
C LEU A 211 10.04 27.14 -10.58
N ARG A 212 10.53 25.99 -11.04
CA ARG A 212 9.99 25.32 -12.22
C ARG A 212 8.73 24.51 -11.92
N ASN A 213 8.61 24.01 -10.69
CA ASN A 213 7.55 23.11 -10.28
C ASN A 213 6.50 23.85 -9.45
N PHE A 214 5.88 24.87 -10.06
CA PHE A 214 4.76 25.58 -9.48
C PHE A 214 3.45 25.11 -10.11
N TYR A 215 2.52 24.67 -9.26
CA TYR A 215 1.19 24.23 -9.63
C TYR A 215 0.17 25.24 -9.11
N ASP A 216 -0.31 26.09 -10.02
CA ASP A 216 -1.31 27.09 -9.70
C ASP A 216 -2.71 26.44 -9.53
N VAL A 217 -3.70 27.26 -9.22
CA VAL A 217 -5.07 26.91 -8.80
C VAL A 217 -5.84 25.93 -9.70
N ALA A 218 -5.40 25.71 -10.94
CA ALA A 218 -6.08 24.84 -11.89
C ALA A 218 -5.54 23.40 -11.92
N GLU A 219 -4.40 23.12 -11.27
CA GLU A 219 -3.61 21.90 -11.50
C GLU A 219 -4.01 20.75 -10.56
N GLY A 220 -4.35 21.05 -9.32
CA GLY A 220 -4.85 20.12 -8.31
C GLY A 220 -3.83 19.71 -7.25
N SER A 221 -4.00 18.54 -6.63
CA SER A 221 -3.29 18.21 -5.39
C SER A 221 -1.78 18.04 -5.59
N GLY A 222 -0.97 18.84 -4.89
CA GLY A 222 0.49 18.75 -4.92
C GLY A 222 1.02 17.37 -4.55
N HIS A 223 0.32 16.63 -3.69
CA HIS A 223 0.68 15.26 -3.35
C HIS A 223 0.55 14.32 -4.56
N LEU A 224 -0.57 14.39 -5.27
CA LEU A 224 -0.77 13.57 -6.46
C LEU A 224 0.18 14.01 -7.58
N LEU A 225 0.30 15.32 -7.83
CA LEU A 225 1.11 15.87 -8.90
C LEU A 225 2.59 15.53 -8.75
N ALA A 226 3.11 15.42 -7.53
CA ALA A 226 4.48 14.98 -7.27
C ALA A 226 4.73 13.55 -7.79
N VAL A 227 3.81 12.62 -7.53
CA VAL A 227 3.92 11.22 -7.95
C VAL A 227 3.57 11.06 -9.44
N GLU A 228 2.49 11.68 -9.88
CA GLU A 228 1.95 11.55 -11.24
C GLU A 228 2.93 12.04 -12.31
N ASN A 229 3.63 13.15 -12.03
CA ASN A 229 4.60 13.78 -12.92
C ASN A 229 6.03 13.28 -12.70
N GLY A 230 6.26 12.33 -11.80
CA GLY A 230 7.58 11.74 -11.56
C GLY A 230 8.60 12.68 -10.92
N HIS A 231 8.15 13.64 -10.11
CA HIS A 231 9.04 14.51 -9.31
C HIS A 231 9.70 13.77 -8.15
N ILE A 232 9.03 12.73 -7.66
CA ILE A 232 9.56 11.81 -6.66
C ILE A 232 9.60 10.39 -7.24
N LEU A 233 10.69 9.70 -6.96
CA LEU A 233 11.02 8.39 -7.51
C LEU A 233 11.29 7.37 -6.39
N PRO A 234 11.26 6.06 -6.69
CA PRO A 234 11.58 5.02 -5.72
C PRO A 234 12.95 5.21 -5.06
N GLY A 235 12.99 5.01 -3.74
CA GLY A 235 14.15 5.17 -2.87
C GLY A 235 14.52 6.61 -2.52
N GLN A 236 13.69 7.59 -2.87
CA GLN A 236 13.93 9.00 -2.56
C GLN A 236 13.27 9.46 -1.25
N LEU A 237 13.80 10.56 -0.70
CA LEU A 237 13.30 11.27 0.47
C LEU A 237 12.52 12.53 0.04
N ALA A 238 11.27 12.65 0.48
CA ALA A 238 10.50 13.89 0.36
C ALA A 238 10.11 14.46 1.72
N LEU A 239 10.07 15.78 1.83
CA LEU A 239 9.58 16.48 3.02
C LEU A 239 8.49 17.46 2.62
N GLY A 240 7.42 17.58 3.42
CA GLY A 240 6.34 18.49 3.09
C GLY A 240 5.79 19.20 4.30
N THR A 241 5.26 20.40 4.13
CA THR A 241 4.61 21.11 5.25
C THR A 241 3.28 20.50 5.66
N ASP A 242 2.78 19.57 4.85
CA ASP A 242 1.61 18.76 5.14
C ASP A 242 1.98 17.29 5.37
N PRO A 243 1.45 16.65 6.42
CA PRO A 243 1.81 15.28 6.77
C PRO A 243 1.34 14.23 5.74
N PHE A 244 0.33 14.52 4.91
CA PHE A 244 -0.14 13.65 3.83
C PHE A 244 0.88 13.47 2.69
N VAL A 245 2.01 14.18 2.72
CA VAL A 245 3.19 13.87 1.90
C VAL A 245 3.65 12.42 2.06
N ALA A 246 3.34 11.77 3.19
CA ALA A 246 3.57 10.33 3.41
C ALA A 246 2.90 9.43 2.36
N SER A 247 1.91 9.93 1.60
CA SER A 247 1.33 9.25 0.44
C SER A 247 2.38 8.82 -0.60
N PHE A 248 3.54 9.46 -0.68
CA PHE A 248 4.63 9.09 -1.60
C PHE A 248 5.24 7.72 -1.26
N GLY A 249 4.99 7.22 -0.05
CA GLY A 249 5.20 5.85 0.34
C GLY A 249 4.69 4.80 -0.64
N CYS A 250 3.65 5.13 -1.42
CA CYS A 250 3.04 4.20 -2.37
C CYS A 250 3.99 3.67 -3.44
N ILE A 251 5.11 4.36 -3.67
CA ILE A 251 6.09 4.08 -4.71
C ILE A 251 7.50 3.79 -4.16
N ASP A 252 7.63 3.30 -2.93
CA ASP A 252 8.93 3.01 -2.29
C ASP A 252 9.76 4.26 -1.98
N SER A 253 9.12 5.40 -1.71
CA SER A 253 9.76 6.63 -1.25
C SER A 253 9.47 6.86 0.24
N PHE A 254 10.40 7.46 0.97
CA PHE A 254 10.15 7.88 2.35
C PHE A 254 9.76 9.35 2.36
N ALA A 255 8.60 9.67 2.93
CA ALA A 255 8.11 11.03 2.99
C ALA A 255 7.50 11.35 4.35
N ALA A 256 7.82 12.52 4.89
CA ALA A 256 7.38 12.94 6.21
C ALA A 256 7.05 14.44 6.28
N GLY A 257 6.07 14.77 7.12
CA GLY A 257 5.68 16.16 7.38
C GLY A 257 6.74 16.95 8.14
N VAL A 258 6.89 18.23 7.89
CA VAL A 258 7.78 19.14 8.62
C VAL A 258 7.04 20.43 8.94
N THR A 259 7.50 21.15 9.94
CA THR A 259 6.94 22.45 10.31
C THR A 259 7.32 23.51 9.26
N PRO A 260 6.56 24.62 9.15
CA PRO A 260 6.95 25.75 8.29
C PRO A 260 8.34 26.33 8.62
N SER A 261 8.76 26.27 9.89
CA SER A 261 10.09 26.70 10.33
C SER A 261 11.19 25.75 9.82
N GLU A 262 10.99 24.44 9.93
CA GLU A 262 11.91 23.45 9.34
C GLU A 262 11.95 23.57 7.82
N MET A 263 10.81 23.80 7.15
CA MET A 263 10.78 24.02 5.70
C MET A 263 11.56 25.27 5.30
N SER A 264 11.44 26.36 6.05
CA SER A 264 12.25 27.56 5.85
C SER A 264 13.75 27.28 6.03
N ALA A 265 14.13 26.45 7.00
CA ALA A 265 15.53 26.04 7.19
C ALA A 265 16.04 25.16 6.03
N ILE A 266 15.19 24.28 5.48
CA ILE A 266 15.51 23.49 4.29
C ILE A 266 15.65 24.39 3.06
N TRP A 267 14.78 25.38 2.88
CA TRP A 267 14.92 26.36 1.80
C TRP A 267 16.21 27.17 1.92
N ALA A 268 16.67 27.44 3.14
CA ALA A 268 17.91 28.14 3.40
C ALA A 268 19.17 27.28 3.17
N THR A 269 19.15 26.03 3.61
CA THR A 269 20.38 25.21 3.76
C THR A 269 20.40 23.94 2.92
N GLY A 270 19.24 23.50 2.44
CA GLY A 270 19.05 22.21 1.78
C GLY A 270 19.05 21.02 2.72
N ARG A 271 19.09 21.22 4.04
CA ARG A 271 19.22 20.14 5.02
C ARG A 271 18.21 20.22 6.16
N LEU A 272 17.94 19.06 6.74
CA LEU A 272 17.15 18.90 7.95
C LEU A 272 17.84 17.91 8.89
N GLU A 273 17.95 18.26 10.17
CA GLU A 273 18.28 17.29 11.21
C GLU A 273 17.02 16.51 11.58
N THR A 274 17.06 15.18 11.49
CA THR A 274 15.92 14.33 11.80
C THR A 274 16.35 13.06 12.53
N ILE A 275 15.41 12.48 13.28
CA ILE A 275 15.63 11.24 14.02
C ILE A 275 15.17 10.08 13.14
N VAL A 276 15.98 9.04 13.03
CA VAL A 276 15.64 7.81 12.31
C VAL A 276 14.51 7.09 13.07
N PRO A 277 13.31 6.94 12.48
CA PRO A 277 12.18 6.36 13.19
C PRO A 277 12.29 4.83 13.28
N ALA A 278 11.79 4.26 14.37
CA ALA A 278 11.50 2.83 14.43
C ALA A 278 10.47 2.46 13.35
N THR A 279 10.56 1.25 12.80
CA THR A 279 9.65 0.77 11.74
C THR A 279 8.79 -0.37 12.25
N ILE A 280 7.46 -0.25 12.07
CA ILE A 280 6.48 -1.31 12.28
C ILE A 280 6.19 -1.97 10.93
N LYS A 281 6.21 -3.30 10.89
CA LYS A 281 5.82 -4.05 9.69
C LYS A 281 4.35 -4.44 9.76
N VAL A 282 3.60 -4.15 8.69
CA VAL A 282 2.19 -4.51 8.56
C VAL A 282 2.03 -5.37 7.31
N ASN A 283 1.88 -6.68 7.51
CA ASN A 283 1.66 -7.64 6.45
C ASN A 283 0.14 -7.80 6.21
N ILE A 284 -0.33 -7.42 5.03
CA ILE A 284 -1.73 -7.51 4.62
C ILE A 284 -1.85 -8.61 3.57
N ASN A 285 -2.48 -9.71 3.95
CA ASN A 285 -2.63 -10.93 3.15
C ASN A 285 -4.11 -11.22 2.86
N GLY A 286 -4.36 -12.08 1.88
CA GLY A 286 -5.69 -12.40 1.38
C GLY A 286 -5.98 -11.76 0.02
N ARG A 287 -7.22 -11.93 -0.45
CA ARG A 287 -7.72 -11.41 -1.73
C ARG A 287 -8.56 -10.17 -1.50
N ILE A 288 -8.28 -9.10 -2.25
CA ILE A 288 -9.12 -7.90 -2.24
C ILE A 288 -10.42 -8.23 -2.97
N ALA A 289 -11.54 -8.28 -2.24
CA ALA A 289 -12.87 -8.44 -2.84
C ALA A 289 -13.22 -7.22 -3.69
N SER A 290 -14.03 -7.39 -4.74
CA SER A 290 -14.37 -6.31 -5.68
C SER A 290 -15.05 -5.10 -5.03
N VAL A 291 -15.76 -5.34 -3.92
CA VAL A 291 -16.48 -4.33 -3.14
C VAL A 291 -15.57 -3.52 -2.21
N LEU A 292 -14.32 -3.96 -2.01
CA LEU A 292 -13.37 -3.35 -1.10
C LEU A 292 -12.40 -2.45 -1.85
N SER A 293 -12.00 -1.37 -1.18
CA SER A 293 -10.90 -0.51 -1.56
C SER A 293 -9.81 -0.51 -0.48
N ALA A 294 -8.65 0.10 -0.76
CA ALA A 294 -7.64 0.35 0.25
C ALA A 294 -8.15 1.25 1.38
N LYS A 295 -9.19 2.07 1.16
CA LYS A 295 -9.83 2.82 2.24
C LYS A 295 -10.45 1.87 3.27
N ASP A 296 -11.19 0.86 2.82
CA ASP A 296 -11.81 -0.12 3.71
C ASP A 296 -10.76 -0.93 4.48
N ILE A 297 -9.70 -1.36 3.78
CA ILE A 297 -8.57 -2.07 4.38
C ILE A 297 -7.84 -1.20 5.40
N ALA A 298 -7.59 0.07 5.09
CA ALA A 298 -6.90 1.00 5.99
C ALA A 298 -7.72 1.30 7.25
N LEU A 299 -9.04 1.45 7.13
CA LEU A 299 -9.96 1.57 8.25
C LEU A 299 -9.94 0.32 9.13
N PHE A 300 -10.02 -0.86 8.52
CA PHE A 300 -9.92 -2.13 9.23
C PHE A 300 -8.60 -2.28 9.99
N ILE A 301 -7.48 -1.86 9.40
CA ILE A 301 -6.17 -1.87 10.07
C ILE A 301 -6.15 -0.89 11.23
N TYR A 302 -6.63 0.34 11.05
CA TYR A 302 -6.70 1.34 12.13
C TYR A 302 -7.49 0.82 13.32
N LYS A 303 -8.66 0.22 13.07
CA LYS A 303 -9.51 -0.38 14.12
C LYS A 303 -8.72 -1.34 15.01
N ASN A 304 -7.88 -2.16 14.37
CA ASN A 304 -7.13 -3.24 15.00
C ASN A 304 -5.77 -2.82 15.57
N LEU A 305 -5.24 -1.67 15.15
CA LEU A 305 -4.00 -1.10 15.68
C LEU A 305 -4.24 0.08 16.62
N ARG A 306 -5.49 0.32 17.04
CA ARG A 306 -5.87 1.48 17.85
C ARG A 306 -5.07 1.61 19.16
N GLU A 307 -4.79 0.48 19.81
CA GLU A 307 -4.03 0.43 21.07
C GLU A 307 -2.50 0.35 20.86
N VAL A 308 -2.04 0.33 19.60
CA VAL A 308 -0.63 0.27 19.26
C VAL A 308 -0.08 1.69 19.17
N GLU A 309 1.01 1.96 19.88
CA GLU A 309 1.67 3.26 19.83
C GLU A 309 2.42 3.45 18.49
N ILE A 310 1.73 3.96 17.47
CA ILE A 310 2.29 4.22 16.13
C ILE A 310 2.99 5.59 16.05
N SER A 311 2.67 6.52 16.95
CA SER A 311 3.18 7.89 16.93
C SER A 311 4.70 7.94 16.78
N GLY A 312 5.17 8.75 15.81
CA GLY A 312 6.59 8.95 15.51
C GLY A 312 7.26 7.80 14.74
N LYS A 313 6.58 6.67 14.51
CA LYS A 313 7.13 5.47 13.87
C LYS A 313 6.77 5.43 12.39
N ALA A 314 7.58 4.72 11.59
CA ALA A 314 7.26 4.44 10.20
C ALA A 314 6.50 3.11 10.07
N ILE A 315 5.62 3.00 9.07
CA ILE A 315 4.94 1.75 8.72
C ILE A 315 5.45 1.22 7.38
N GLU A 316 5.94 -0.02 7.37
CA GLU A 316 6.24 -0.78 6.15
C GLU A 316 5.10 -1.74 5.85
N PHE A 317 4.35 -1.45 4.77
CA PHE A 317 3.27 -2.30 4.30
C PHE A 317 3.80 -3.40 3.39
N ASN A 318 3.41 -4.65 3.66
CA ASN A 318 3.80 -5.81 2.88
C ASN A 318 2.62 -6.78 2.73
N GLY A 319 2.85 -7.93 2.10
CA GLY A 319 1.86 -9.00 1.98
C GLY A 319 1.17 -9.06 0.61
N ALA A 320 0.43 -10.15 0.41
CA ALA A 320 -0.17 -10.48 -0.88
C ALA A 320 -1.21 -9.44 -1.35
N ALA A 321 -1.95 -8.81 -0.44
CA ALA A 321 -2.93 -7.79 -0.79
C ALA A 321 -2.24 -6.51 -1.30
N VAL A 322 -1.17 -6.07 -0.63
CA VAL A 322 -0.38 -4.89 -1.05
C VAL A 322 0.22 -5.11 -2.45
N ALA A 323 0.70 -6.33 -2.73
CA ALA A 323 1.21 -6.70 -4.06
C ALA A 323 0.12 -6.68 -5.16
N GLN A 324 -1.15 -6.87 -4.81
CA GLN A 324 -2.29 -6.75 -5.74
C GLN A 324 -2.71 -5.30 -5.99
N MET A 325 -2.46 -4.40 -5.03
CA MET A 325 -2.89 -3.00 -5.11
C MET A 325 -2.19 -2.24 -6.25
N PRO A 326 -2.94 -1.54 -7.12
CA PRO A 326 -2.35 -0.52 -7.98
C PRO A 326 -1.83 0.67 -7.15
N ILE A 327 -1.01 1.52 -7.77
CA ILE A 327 -0.41 2.67 -7.07
C ILE A 327 -1.46 3.61 -6.48
N ALA A 328 -2.61 3.79 -7.13
CA ALA A 328 -3.73 4.56 -6.59
C ALA A 328 -4.24 4.04 -5.22
N GLU A 329 -4.33 2.72 -5.06
CA GLU A 329 -4.76 2.09 -3.81
C GLU A 329 -3.66 2.18 -2.75
N ARG A 330 -2.39 1.98 -3.13
CA ARG A 330 -1.24 2.19 -2.23
C ARG A 330 -1.12 3.63 -1.76
N PHE A 331 -1.43 4.59 -2.63
CA PHE A 331 -1.48 6.00 -2.28
C PHE A 331 -2.47 6.22 -1.15
N THR A 332 -3.69 5.69 -1.27
CA THR A 332 -4.71 5.76 -0.22
C THR A 332 -4.24 5.09 1.08
N LEU A 333 -3.59 3.93 0.99
CA LEU A 333 -3.09 3.21 2.15
C LEU A 333 -2.01 4.00 2.91
N CYS A 334 -0.98 4.48 2.21
CA CYS A 334 0.10 5.28 2.82
C CYS A 334 -0.41 6.63 3.33
N ASN A 335 -1.34 7.25 2.61
CA ASN A 335 -1.95 8.49 3.01
C ASN A 335 -2.79 8.35 4.29
N PHE A 336 -3.52 7.24 4.45
CA PHE A 336 -4.28 6.95 5.66
C PHE A 336 -3.40 6.55 6.85
N ALA A 337 -2.19 6.03 6.63
CA ALA A 337 -1.26 5.69 7.71
C ALA A 337 -0.95 6.86 8.65
N VAL A 338 -0.91 8.08 8.10
CA VAL A 338 -0.75 9.33 8.86
C VAL A 338 -1.91 9.59 9.80
N ALA A 339 -3.13 9.23 9.40
CA ALA A 339 -4.31 9.32 10.26
C ALA A 339 -4.22 8.36 11.46
N MET A 340 -3.36 7.33 11.39
CA MET A 340 -3.03 6.42 12.49
C MET A 340 -1.90 6.94 13.39
N GLY A 341 -1.36 8.14 13.12
CA GLY A 341 -0.22 8.73 13.83
C GLY A 341 1.15 8.34 13.27
N ALA A 342 1.21 7.59 12.16
CA ALA A 342 2.49 7.21 11.57
C ALA A 342 3.25 8.45 11.07
N ARG A 343 4.56 8.47 11.31
CA ARG A 343 5.47 9.50 10.81
C ARG A 343 5.57 9.45 9.28
N ALA A 344 5.58 8.23 8.76
CA ALA A 344 5.61 7.90 7.34
C ALA A 344 5.04 6.50 7.13
N ALA A 345 4.66 6.19 5.91
CA ALA A 345 4.39 4.83 5.49
C ALA A 345 5.04 4.57 4.14
N ILE A 346 5.35 3.30 3.86
CA ILE A 346 5.99 2.91 2.61
C ILE A 346 5.49 1.53 2.16
N CYS A 347 5.24 1.39 0.86
CA CYS A 347 4.95 0.14 0.18
C CYS A 347 6.19 -0.29 -0.63
N PRO A 348 6.42 -1.60 -0.82
CA PRO A 348 7.61 -2.09 -1.49
C PRO A 348 7.63 -1.71 -2.98
N PHE A 349 8.83 -1.54 -3.51
CA PHE A 349 9.04 -1.50 -4.95
C PHE A 349 8.83 -2.89 -5.57
N ASP A 350 7.83 -3.00 -6.45
CA ASP A 350 7.51 -4.25 -7.13
C ASP A 350 7.11 -4.05 -8.59
N SER A 351 6.48 -5.07 -9.19
CA SER A 351 6.06 -5.02 -10.59
C SER A 351 5.02 -3.93 -10.88
N ASN A 352 4.16 -3.57 -9.91
CA ASN A 352 3.20 -2.49 -10.08
C ASN A 352 3.89 -1.13 -10.06
N THR A 353 4.84 -0.91 -9.13
CA THR A 353 5.64 0.32 -9.10
C THR A 353 6.47 0.47 -10.36
N ARG A 354 7.13 -0.62 -10.81
CA ARG A 354 7.88 -0.62 -12.07
C ARG A 354 6.99 -0.30 -13.28
N ARG A 355 5.79 -0.91 -13.36
CA ARG A 355 4.85 -0.66 -14.46
C ARG A 355 4.32 0.76 -14.41
N TYR A 356 4.07 1.31 -13.22
CA TYR A 356 3.59 2.67 -13.06
C TYR A 356 4.55 3.68 -13.67
N PHE A 357 5.87 3.52 -13.45
CA PHE A 357 6.88 4.42 -13.99
C PHE A 357 7.29 4.15 -15.44
N LEU A 358 6.86 3.04 -16.04
CA LEU A 358 7.20 2.70 -17.42
C LEU A 358 6.64 3.77 -18.38
N GLY A 359 7.53 4.53 -19.01
CA GLY A 359 7.15 5.63 -19.92
C GLY A 359 6.69 6.92 -19.21
N ARG A 360 6.69 6.97 -17.87
CA ARG A 360 6.41 8.20 -17.10
C ARG A 360 7.66 9.00 -16.78
N THR A 361 8.80 8.33 -16.61
CA THR A 361 10.08 8.99 -16.34
C THR A 361 11.22 8.28 -17.07
N HIS A 362 12.22 9.06 -17.47
CA HIS A 362 13.49 8.58 -18.01
C HIS A 362 14.64 8.74 -17.00
N MET A 363 14.36 9.31 -15.83
CA MET A 363 15.36 9.52 -14.80
C MET A 363 15.69 8.18 -14.11
N PRO A 364 16.97 7.92 -13.80
CA PRO A 364 17.35 6.75 -13.04
C PRO A 364 16.84 6.85 -11.61
N TYR A 365 16.39 5.72 -11.05
CA TYR A 365 15.98 5.62 -9.65
C TYR A 365 16.52 4.33 -9.04
N ARG A 366 16.68 4.33 -7.72
CA ARG A 366 17.26 3.23 -6.95
C ARG A 366 16.30 2.82 -5.85
N PRO A 367 15.49 1.77 -6.07
CA PRO A 367 14.58 1.27 -5.05
C PRO A 367 15.30 0.91 -3.75
N ALA A 368 14.70 1.26 -2.62
CA ALA A 368 15.24 1.04 -1.28
C ALA A 368 14.60 -0.19 -0.63
N LEU A 369 14.77 -1.36 -1.25
CA LEU A 369 14.22 -2.60 -0.72
C LEU A 369 14.84 -2.94 0.64
N ALA A 370 14.01 -3.20 1.66
CA ALA A 370 14.45 -3.67 2.96
C ALA A 370 15.33 -4.94 2.86
N ASP A 371 16.31 -5.08 3.76
CA ASP A 371 17.09 -6.32 3.84
C ASP A 371 16.22 -7.51 4.26
N LYS A 372 16.61 -8.72 3.84
CA LYS A 372 15.84 -9.94 4.14
C LYS A 372 15.71 -10.22 5.64
N ASP A 373 16.72 -9.80 6.40
CA ASP A 373 16.84 -9.93 7.84
C ASP A 373 16.62 -8.59 8.57
N ALA A 374 16.08 -7.57 7.88
CA ALA A 374 15.75 -6.29 8.49
C ALA A 374 14.91 -6.44 9.76
N VAL A 375 15.25 -5.65 10.76
CA VAL A 375 14.69 -5.73 12.11
C VAL A 375 13.60 -4.67 12.25
N TYR A 376 12.41 -5.12 12.60
CA TYR A 376 11.24 -4.28 12.81
C TYR A 376 10.92 -4.23 14.30
N LEU A 377 10.39 -3.10 14.77
CA LEU A 377 9.96 -2.95 16.16
C LEU A 377 8.87 -3.99 16.51
N ASP A 378 7.86 -4.07 15.65
CA ASP A 378 6.77 -5.03 15.73
C ASP A 378 6.37 -5.47 14.32
N THR A 379 5.78 -6.67 14.22
CA THR A 379 5.16 -7.16 12.99
C THR A 379 3.72 -7.57 13.27
N TYR A 380 2.80 -7.04 12.47
CA TYR A 380 1.37 -7.33 12.51
C TYR A 380 0.94 -8.02 11.22
N GLU A 381 0.23 -9.13 11.35
CA GLU A 381 -0.35 -9.89 10.22
C GLU A 381 -1.85 -9.64 10.15
N PHE A 382 -2.36 -9.30 8.97
CA PHE A 382 -3.76 -9.10 8.68
C PHE A 382 -4.22 -10.03 7.56
N ASN A 383 -5.36 -10.70 7.76
CA ASN A 383 -6.07 -11.39 6.69
C ASN A 383 -7.34 -10.61 6.31
N ILE A 384 -7.46 -10.23 5.03
CA ILE A 384 -8.59 -9.45 4.51
C ILE A 384 -9.63 -10.29 3.76
N ASP A 385 -9.52 -11.62 3.74
CA ASP A 385 -10.42 -12.48 2.95
C ASP A 385 -11.91 -12.36 3.35
N ASN A 386 -12.19 -12.04 4.62
CA ASN A 386 -13.54 -12.01 5.19
C ASN A 386 -13.97 -10.62 5.68
N ILE A 387 -13.32 -9.55 5.22
CA ILE A 387 -13.73 -8.19 5.61
C ILE A 387 -14.79 -7.66 4.64
N GLY A 388 -15.79 -6.96 5.18
CA GLY A 388 -16.75 -6.18 4.40
C GLY A 388 -16.36 -4.70 4.30
N PRO A 389 -17.13 -3.88 3.56
CA PRO A 389 -16.96 -2.43 3.51
C PRO A 389 -16.92 -1.81 4.92
N GLN A 390 -16.02 -0.85 5.14
CA GLN A 390 -15.77 -0.25 6.46
C GLN A 390 -16.15 1.22 6.47
N ILE A 391 -16.45 1.73 7.68
CA ILE A 391 -16.79 3.13 7.92
C ILE A 391 -16.17 3.60 9.24
N ALA A 392 -15.51 4.76 9.23
CA ALA A 392 -15.16 5.46 10.46
C ALA A 392 -16.24 6.47 10.82
N ILE A 393 -16.61 6.51 12.09
CA ILE A 393 -17.60 7.42 12.67
C ILE A 393 -16.84 8.38 13.57
N THR A 394 -16.71 9.65 13.17
CA THR A 394 -15.81 10.58 13.86
C THR A 394 -16.38 11.08 15.19
N SER A 395 -17.71 11.18 15.29
CA SER A 395 -18.41 11.65 16.49
C SER A 395 -18.52 10.59 17.60
N ASP A 396 -18.50 9.29 17.26
CA ASP A 396 -18.58 8.19 18.21
C ASP A 396 -17.20 7.70 18.64
N GLY A 397 -16.41 8.60 19.24
CA GLY A 397 -15.08 8.26 19.75
C GLY A 397 -14.17 7.59 18.72
N ARG A 398 -14.34 7.93 17.43
CA ARG A 398 -13.59 7.38 16.29
C ARG A 398 -13.80 5.88 16.07
N ARG A 399 -15.01 5.38 16.37
CA ARG A 399 -15.39 3.99 16.13
C ARG A 399 -15.28 3.66 14.64
N ILE A 400 -14.72 2.48 14.36
CA ILE A 400 -14.76 1.88 13.02
C ILE A 400 -15.66 0.65 13.07
N ALA A 401 -16.62 0.62 12.15
CA ALA A 401 -17.63 -0.43 12.02
C ALA A 401 -17.69 -0.95 10.59
N GLY A 402 -18.31 -2.13 10.40
CA GLY A 402 -18.77 -2.52 9.08
C GLY A 402 -19.93 -1.61 8.63
N VAL A 403 -19.99 -1.30 7.34
CA VAL A 403 -21.08 -0.45 6.80
C VAL A 403 -22.45 -1.05 7.11
N ALA A 404 -22.58 -2.38 7.04
CA ALA A 404 -23.79 -3.12 7.40
C ALA A 404 -24.30 -2.86 8.83
N GLU A 405 -23.42 -2.50 9.77
CA GLU A 405 -23.82 -2.22 11.17
C GLU A 405 -24.54 -0.88 11.33
N VAL A 406 -24.35 0.04 10.37
CA VAL A 406 -24.85 1.42 10.44
C VAL A 406 -25.66 1.82 9.22
N GLU A 407 -26.16 0.82 8.48
CA GLU A 407 -27.06 1.07 7.36
C GLU A 407 -28.33 1.81 7.80
N GLY A 408 -28.86 2.66 6.91
CA GLY A 408 -30.10 3.38 7.15
C GLY A 408 -29.93 4.72 7.87
N VAL A 409 -28.73 5.06 8.36
CA VAL A 409 -28.45 6.39 8.91
C VAL A 409 -28.56 7.45 7.80
N PRO A 410 -29.42 8.47 7.92
CA PRO A 410 -29.57 9.52 6.90
C PRO A 410 -28.30 10.33 6.69
N VAL A 411 -28.02 10.70 5.45
CA VAL A 411 -26.89 11.54 5.08
C VAL A 411 -27.36 12.72 4.25
N GLN A 412 -26.81 13.91 4.51
CA GLN A 412 -27.20 15.14 3.81
C GLN A 412 -26.14 15.57 2.82
N GLN A 413 -24.86 15.31 3.12
CA GLN A 413 -23.75 15.67 2.26
C GLN A 413 -22.84 14.48 1.98
N ILE A 414 -22.36 14.39 0.74
CA ILE A 414 -21.32 13.45 0.35
C ILE A 414 -20.21 14.23 -0.33
N VAL A 415 -18.99 14.06 0.15
CA VAL A 415 -17.80 14.69 -0.41
C VAL A 415 -16.84 13.64 -0.95
N ILE A 416 -16.54 13.73 -2.24
CA ILE A 416 -15.60 12.86 -2.93
C ILE A 416 -14.34 13.68 -3.25
N GLY A 417 -13.17 13.11 -2.95
CA GLY A 417 -11.88 13.75 -3.18
C GLY A 417 -11.28 14.42 -1.96
N SER A 418 -10.37 15.37 -2.19
CA SER A 418 -9.37 15.93 -1.26
C SER A 418 -7.99 15.26 -1.32
N CYS A 419 -6.95 15.83 -0.70
CA CYS A 419 -5.55 15.36 -0.51
C CYS A 419 -5.02 14.21 -1.40
N GLY A 420 -5.28 14.24 -2.72
CA GLY A 420 -4.85 13.22 -3.69
C GLY A 420 -5.78 12.00 -3.87
N ASN A 421 -6.93 11.94 -3.18
CA ASN A 421 -8.06 11.03 -3.44
C ASN A 421 -8.96 11.57 -4.57
N ALA A 422 -9.92 10.76 -5.04
CA ALA A 422 -10.70 11.01 -6.26
C ALA A 422 -9.85 11.00 -7.53
N ARG A 423 -9.01 9.96 -7.63
CA ARG A 423 -8.28 9.63 -8.86
C ARG A 423 -9.23 9.01 -9.88
N ILE A 424 -8.72 8.73 -11.08
CA ILE A 424 -9.58 8.25 -12.17
C ILE A 424 -10.30 6.94 -11.83
N GLU A 425 -9.70 6.07 -11.02
CA GLU A 425 -10.28 4.82 -10.56
C GLU A 425 -11.49 5.06 -9.63
N ASP A 426 -11.38 6.02 -8.71
CA ASP A 426 -12.46 6.40 -7.79
C ASP A 426 -13.64 6.99 -8.58
N LEU A 427 -13.35 7.93 -9.51
CA LEU A 427 -14.37 8.56 -10.34
C LEU A 427 -15.08 7.56 -11.26
N ARG A 428 -14.35 6.56 -11.77
CA ARG A 428 -14.92 5.47 -12.54
C ARG A 428 -15.92 4.67 -11.70
N ILE A 429 -15.54 4.23 -10.50
CA ILE A 429 -16.42 3.44 -9.61
C ILE A 429 -17.72 4.20 -9.33
N ILE A 430 -17.62 5.48 -8.98
CA ILE A 430 -18.79 6.30 -8.67
C ILE A 430 -19.66 6.48 -9.92
N ALA A 431 -19.04 6.79 -11.07
CA ALA A 431 -19.76 6.95 -12.33
C ALA A 431 -20.48 5.66 -12.74
N ASP A 432 -19.83 4.50 -12.62
CA ASP A 432 -20.40 3.19 -12.95
C ASP A 432 -21.64 2.89 -12.09
N ILE A 433 -21.63 3.27 -10.81
CA ILE A 433 -22.75 3.07 -9.87
C ILE A 433 -23.91 4.06 -10.16
N LEU A 434 -23.60 5.33 -10.44
CA LEU A 434 -24.58 6.41 -10.58
C LEU A 434 -25.13 6.58 -12.01
N LYS A 435 -24.47 6.02 -13.03
CA LYS A 435 -24.86 6.20 -14.44
C LYS A 435 -26.32 5.81 -14.67
N GLY A 436 -27.08 6.74 -15.27
CA GLY A 436 -28.50 6.55 -15.59
C GLY A 436 -29.44 6.60 -14.38
N LYS A 437 -28.95 7.00 -13.20
CA LYS A 437 -29.73 7.15 -11.97
C LYS A 437 -29.70 8.61 -11.52
N LYS A 438 -30.43 8.92 -10.44
CA LYS A 438 -30.41 10.22 -9.78
C LYS A 438 -29.98 10.05 -8.32
N ILE A 439 -29.15 10.97 -7.86
CA ILE A 439 -28.82 11.12 -6.44
C ILE A 439 -30.11 11.46 -5.68
N HIS A 440 -30.24 10.94 -4.47
CA HIS A 440 -31.39 11.19 -3.59
C HIS A 440 -31.60 12.69 -3.40
N SER A 441 -32.85 13.17 -3.42
CA SER A 441 -33.18 14.60 -3.45
C SER A 441 -32.72 15.38 -2.21
N GLU A 442 -32.47 14.69 -1.11
CA GLU A 442 -31.97 15.28 0.14
C GLU A 442 -30.43 15.21 0.30
N VAL A 443 -29.73 14.66 -0.70
CA VAL A 443 -28.27 14.51 -0.68
C VAL A 443 -27.61 15.49 -1.64
N ARG A 444 -26.70 16.30 -1.12
CA ARG A 444 -25.75 17.08 -1.94
C ARG A 444 -24.42 16.34 -2.06
N MET A 445 -24.04 16.02 -3.31
CA MET A 445 -22.78 15.35 -3.60
C MET A 445 -21.79 16.30 -4.27
N LEU A 446 -20.66 16.54 -3.61
CA LEU A 446 -19.57 17.39 -4.08
C LEU A 446 -18.39 16.51 -4.49
N ILE A 447 -17.84 16.72 -5.68
CA ILE A 447 -16.74 15.92 -6.21
C ILE A 447 -15.58 16.84 -6.58
N TYR A 448 -14.43 16.63 -5.93
CA TYR A 448 -13.17 17.32 -6.17
C TYR A 448 -12.19 16.37 -6.88
N PRO A 449 -12.07 16.43 -8.21
CA PRO A 449 -11.09 15.61 -8.92
C PRO A 449 -9.67 15.88 -8.41
N ALA A 450 -8.87 14.81 -8.26
CA ALA A 450 -7.57 14.93 -7.61
C ALA A 450 -6.58 15.87 -8.32
N SER A 451 -6.65 15.94 -9.65
CA SER A 451 -5.81 16.78 -10.50
C SER A 451 -6.51 17.16 -11.79
N ARG A 452 -5.95 18.14 -12.51
CA ARG A 452 -6.42 18.58 -13.83
C ARG A 452 -6.40 17.47 -14.86
N SER A 453 -5.36 16.64 -14.86
CA SER A 453 -5.24 15.48 -15.75
C SER A 453 -6.36 14.46 -15.46
N VAL A 454 -6.64 14.18 -14.19
CA VAL A 454 -7.76 13.32 -13.78
C VAL A 454 -9.10 13.92 -14.22
N TYR A 455 -9.31 15.22 -14.04
CA TYR A 455 -10.51 15.92 -14.51
C TYR A 455 -10.70 15.72 -16.03
N LEU A 456 -9.67 16.01 -16.82
CA LEU A 456 -9.72 15.90 -18.28
C LEU A 456 -9.91 14.46 -18.75
N GLU A 457 -9.27 13.50 -18.08
CA GLU A 457 -9.45 12.08 -18.38
C GLU A 457 -10.87 11.61 -18.05
N ALA A 458 -11.42 12.00 -16.91
CA ALA A 458 -12.79 11.69 -16.51
C ALA A 458 -13.81 12.33 -17.46
N LEU A 459 -13.54 13.55 -17.94
CA LEU A 459 -14.34 14.20 -18.98
C LEU A 459 -14.33 13.39 -20.28
N LYS A 460 -13.12 13.03 -20.76
CA LYS A 460 -12.93 12.25 -21.99
C LYS A 460 -13.62 10.89 -21.94
N LYS A 461 -13.60 10.21 -20.79
CA LYS A 461 -14.26 8.92 -20.58
C LYS A 461 -15.77 9.03 -20.34
N GLY A 462 -16.31 10.25 -20.22
CA GLY A 462 -17.73 10.49 -19.94
C GLY A 462 -18.15 10.25 -18.49
N PHE A 463 -17.20 10.09 -17.56
CA PHE A 463 -17.49 9.91 -16.14
C PHE A 463 -18.09 11.18 -15.55
N LEU A 464 -17.49 12.35 -15.82
CA LEU A 464 -18.01 13.62 -15.32
C LEU A 464 -19.43 13.88 -15.84
N ARG A 465 -19.71 13.54 -17.10
CA ARG A 465 -21.06 13.63 -17.67
C ARG A 465 -22.05 12.78 -16.89
N ALA A 466 -21.74 11.52 -16.63
CA ALA A 466 -22.61 10.62 -15.86
C ALA A 466 -22.87 11.14 -14.43
N LEU A 467 -21.84 11.69 -13.79
CA LEU A 467 -21.94 12.24 -12.44
C LEU A 467 -22.81 13.51 -12.39
N VAL A 468 -22.63 14.43 -13.33
CA VAL A 468 -23.48 15.63 -13.45
C VAL A 468 -24.92 15.26 -13.80
N GLU A 469 -25.13 14.35 -14.74
CA GLU A 469 -26.46 13.84 -15.09
C GLU A 469 -27.15 13.17 -13.88
N ALA A 470 -26.40 12.56 -12.97
CA ALA A 470 -26.93 12.00 -11.73
C ALA A 470 -27.28 13.07 -10.67
N GLY A 471 -26.78 14.30 -10.82
CA GLY A 471 -27.03 15.42 -9.91
C GLY A 471 -25.85 15.80 -9.00
N ALA A 472 -24.64 15.29 -9.26
CA ALA A 472 -23.45 15.67 -8.51
C ALA A 472 -22.90 17.04 -8.96
N LEU A 473 -22.32 17.77 -8.02
CA LEU A 473 -21.59 19.01 -8.28
C LEU A 473 -20.11 18.72 -8.46
N ILE A 474 -19.58 19.01 -9.65
CA ILE A 474 -18.15 18.87 -9.95
C ILE A 474 -17.45 20.18 -9.57
N MET A 475 -16.50 20.08 -8.65
CA MET A 475 -15.70 21.19 -8.14
C MET A 475 -14.39 21.34 -8.94
N ASN A 476 -13.61 22.37 -8.62
CA ASN A 476 -12.27 22.53 -9.19
C ASN A 476 -11.35 21.36 -8.76
N PRO A 477 -10.35 21.00 -9.60
CA PRO A 477 -9.33 20.05 -9.20
C PRO A 477 -8.57 20.54 -7.97
N GLY A 478 -8.24 19.62 -7.06
CA GLY A 478 -7.44 19.93 -5.88
C GLY A 478 -7.96 19.27 -4.60
N SER A 479 -7.43 19.76 -3.48
CA SER A 479 -7.78 19.23 -2.16
C SER A 479 -9.13 19.77 -1.66
N GLY A 480 -9.60 20.89 -2.23
CA GLY A 480 -10.77 21.61 -1.73
C GLY A 480 -10.55 22.12 -0.31
N PRO A 481 -11.58 22.65 0.37
CA PRO A 481 -11.46 22.91 1.81
C PRO A 481 -11.15 21.58 2.49
N CYS A 482 -10.00 21.49 3.17
CA CYS A 482 -9.62 20.34 4.01
C CYS A 482 -10.81 19.89 4.89
N PRO A 483 -10.95 18.63 5.35
CA PRO A 483 -12.17 18.23 6.06
C PRO A 483 -12.61 19.10 7.25
N ALA A 484 -11.67 19.81 7.91
CA ALA A 484 -11.98 20.87 8.88
C ALA A 484 -12.85 22.02 8.32
N GLY A 485 -12.75 22.31 7.02
CA GLY A 485 -13.60 23.20 6.25
C GLY A 485 -14.90 22.57 5.76
N PHE A 486 -14.97 21.25 5.50
CA PHE A 486 -16.26 20.58 5.20
C PHE A 486 -17.22 20.66 6.39
N HIS A 487 -16.71 20.53 7.62
CA HIS A 487 -17.52 20.73 8.84
C HIS A 487 -18.17 22.12 8.92
N LYS A 488 -17.46 23.16 8.46
CA LYS A 488 -17.98 24.53 8.44
C LYS A 488 -19.10 24.74 7.41
N ASN A 489 -19.26 23.78 6.50
CA ASN A 489 -20.29 23.79 5.46
C ASN A 489 -21.46 22.81 5.77
N LEU A 490 -21.58 22.36 7.03
CA LEU A 490 -22.69 21.57 7.52
C LEU A 490 -23.56 22.39 8.47
N ALA A 491 -24.87 22.35 8.26
CA ALA A 491 -25.83 22.85 9.23
C ALA A 491 -25.83 21.96 10.49
N PRO A 492 -26.20 22.49 11.66
CA PRO A 492 -26.30 21.70 12.89
C PRO A 492 -27.11 20.42 12.70
N GLY A 493 -26.53 19.27 13.05
CA GLY A 493 -27.17 17.96 12.95
C GLY A 493 -27.07 17.25 11.60
N GLU A 494 -26.53 17.91 10.57
CA GLU A 494 -26.28 17.25 9.28
C GLU A 494 -25.14 16.23 9.35
N LYS A 495 -25.28 15.16 8.56
CA LYS A 495 -24.29 14.09 8.44
C LYS A 495 -23.62 14.12 7.08
N CYS A 496 -22.31 13.94 7.07
CA CYS A 496 -21.49 13.99 5.87
C CYS A 496 -20.66 12.71 5.70
N LEU A 497 -20.80 12.05 4.55
CA LEU A 497 -19.87 11.00 4.12
C LEU A 497 -18.73 11.64 3.35
N THR A 498 -17.49 11.23 3.60
CA THR A 498 -16.35 11.68 2.80
C THR A 498 -15.36 10.57 2.48
N THR A 499 -14.79 10.61 1.28
CA THR A 499 -13.65 9.77 0.90
C THR A 499 -12.31 10.38 1.30
N ALA A 500 -12.32 11.66 1.72
CA ALA A 500 -11.12 12.38 2.10
C ALA A 500 -10.36 11.63 3.20
N PRO A 501 -9.02 11.70 3.18
CA PRO A 501 -8.23 11.30 4.32
C PRO A 501 -8.35 12.35 5.41
N LEU A 502 -8.41 11.91 6.65
CA LEU A 502 -8.58 12.80 7.78
C LEU A 502 -7.91 12.16 8.98
N ARG A 503 -7.10 12.93 9.71
CA ARG A 503 -6.70 12.47 11.04
C ARG A 503 -7.95 12.50 11.90
N LEU A 504 -8.28 11.37 12.49
CA LEU A 504 -9.44 11.24 13.36
C LEU A 504 -9.33 12.14 14.62
N ASP A 505 -8.13 12.68 14.88
CA ASP A 505 -7.84 13.72 15.88
C ASP A 505 -8.27 15.13 15.47
N ASP A 506 -8.28 15.47 14.18
CA ASP A 506 -8.43 16.86 13.70
C ASP A 506 -9.88 17.38 13.80
N LEU A 507 -10.82 16.55 14.30
CA LEU A 507 -12.26 16.84 14.33
C LEU A 507 -12.86 17.12 15.70
N LEU A 508 -12.04 17.28 16.73
CA LEU A 508 -12.56 17.32 18.10
C LEU A 508 -13.11 18.69 18.55
N ASP A 509 -12.74 19.80 17.90
CA ASP A 509 -13.11 21.13 18.41
C ASP A 509 -14.11 21.86 17.49
N GLY A 510 -15.36 21.98 17.97
CA GLY A 510 -16.37 22.89 17.40
C GLY A 510 -17.16 22.38 16.20
N ALA A 511 -17.11 21.08 15.89
CA ALA A 511 -17.90 20.48 14.81
C ALA A 511 -19.41 20.47 15.12
N THR A 512 -20.22 20.98 14.18
CA THR A 512 -21.69 21.06 14.28
C THR A 512 -22.43 19.86 13.67
N GLY A 513 -21.72 18.96 12.96
CA GLY A 513 -22.28 17.81 12.25
C GLY A 513 -21.38 16.58 12.28
N ASP A 514 -21.95 15.40 12.00
CA ASP A 514 -21.25 14.11 12.05
C ASP A 514 -20.52 13.82 10.73
N ILE A 515 -19.24 13.45 10.80
CA ILE A 515 -18.48 13.00 9.63
C ILE A 515 -18.24 11.50 9.67
N PHE A 516 -18.35 10.91 8.49
CA PHE A 516 -18.12 9.50 8.25
C PHE A 516 -17.08 9.32 7.15
N LEU A 517 -16.03 8.55 7.40
CA LEU A 517 -15.04 8.23 6.37
C LEU A 517 -15.40 6.92 5.71
N VAL A 518 -15.53 6.92 4.38
CA VAL A 518 -15.99 5.76 3.60
C VAL A 518 -15.21 5.63 2.29
N SER A 519 -15.29 4.47 1.65
CA SER A 519 -14.81 4.27 0.29
C SER A 519 -15.69 4.95 -0.76
N ALA A 520 -15.16 5.12 -1.97
CA ALA A 520 -15.89 5.70 -3.10
C ALA A 520 -17.15 4.90 -3.46
N ALA A 521 -17.07 3.55 -3.34
CA ALA A 521 -18.20 2.67 -3.61
C ALA A 521 -19.33 2.87 -2.58
N THR A 522 -19.00 2.87 -1.28
CA THR A 522 -19.96 3.13 -0.19
C THR A 522 -20.59 4.52 -0.32
N ALA A 523 -19.80 5.54 -0.65
CA ALA A 523 -20.31 6.88 -0.89
C ALA A 523 -21.32 6.94 -2.05
N ALA A 524 -21.00 6.29 -3.18
CA ALA A 524 -21.90 6.25 -4.34
C ALA A 524 -23.19 5.49 -4.07
N ALA A 525 -23.11 4.34 -3.38
CA ALA A 525 -24.30 3.57 -2.98
C ALA A 525 -25.21 4.38 -2.04
N SER A 526 -24.60 5.08 -1.08
CA SER A 526 -25.32 5.94 -0.13
C SER A 526 -25.96 7.15 -0.81
N ALA A 527 -25.32 7.72 -1.84
CA ALA A 527 -25.85 8.84 -2.61
C ALA A 527 -27.19 8.49 -3.30
N LEU A 528 -27.36 7.24 -3.74
CA LEU A 528 -28.60 6.79 -4.36
C LEU A 528 -29.74 6.62 -3.36
N LYS A 529 -29.44 6.19 -2.13
CA LYS A 529 -30.47 5.86 -1.13
C LYS A 529 -30.79 6.99 -0.15
N GLY A 530 -29.93 8.02 -0.03
CA GLY A 530 -30.10 9.06 0.98
C GLY A 530 -29.66 8.66 2.40
N VAL A 531 -29.17 7.43 2.55
CA VAL A 531 -28.75 6.83 3.81
C VAL A 531 -27.45 6.06 3.63
N ILE A 532 -26.68 5.88 4.69
CA ILE A 532 -25.50 4.99 4.69
C ILE A 532 -25.92 3.61 4.18
N SER A 533 -25.23 3.12 3.16
CA SER A 533 -25.61 1.92 2.40
C SER A 533 -24.41 1.08 1.99
N ASP A 534 -24.54 -0.24 2.10
CA ASP A 534 -23.54 -1.20 1.64
C ASP A 534 -23.44 -1.22 0.10
N PRO A 535 -22.23 -1.11 -0.47
CA PRO A 535 -22.01 -1.10 -1.92
C PRO A 535 -22.07 -2.48 -2.61
N THR A 536 -22.22 -3.59 -1.89
CA THR A 536 -22.07 -4.96 -2.44
C THR A 536 -22.99 -5.25 -3.63
N GLY A 537 -24.21 -4.71 -3.63
CA GLY A 537 -25.16 -4.87 -4.75
C GLY A 537 -24.88 -3.97 -5.96
N TYR A 538 -23.89 -3.08 -5.88
CA TYR A 538 -23.63 -2.03 -6.88
C TYR A 538 -22.31 -2.22 -7.64
N VAL A 539 -21.35 -2.94 -7.06
CA VAL A 539 -20.05 -3.20 -7.67
C VAL A 539 -20.05 -4.59 -8.30
N ARG A 540 -19.62 -4.69 -9.57
CA ARG A 540 -19.53 -5.96 -10.30
C ARG A 540 -18.12 -6.51 -10.34
#